data_AF-A0A1H0D167-F1
#
_entry.id   AF-A0A1H0D167-F1
#
_cell.length_a   1.000
_cell.length_b   1.000
_cell.length_c   1.000
_cell.angle_alpha   90.00
_cell.angle_beta   90.00
_cell.angle_gamma   90.00
#
_symmetry.space_group_name_H-M   'P 1'
#
loop_
_entity.id
_entity.type
_entity.pdbx_description
1 polymer ?
#
loop_
_entity_poly.entity_id
_entity_poly.type
_entity_poly.pdbx_seq_one_letter_code
_entity_poly.pdbx_strand_id
1 'polypeptide(L)'
;MLSTLKRLTLATAALAFAAQASAAALKLDVYNPGEAAIFPVSSVLVSGEKDAILVDAQFGKGQAEQLVQKIRASGKHLTTIYISHGDPDYYFGLDTLTAAFPDAKVLAPQPVVDHIKATVAGKLEFWGPKMGADKPAKTIVPHVLEGHSLTLEGQPLEIIGLDGPQPDRSFVWIPSIKAVIGGVVVAENIHVWMADTQSAQSHKDWLATLQRIQQLKPATVIPGHYLGSPSLKSVAFTADYIKAFDVETAKAKDSAALIAAMKKRYPNLADESSLDLSAKVAKGEMKW
;
A
#
# COMPACT_ATOMS: atom_id res chain seq x y z
N MET A 1 23.74 14.51 63.24
CA MET A 1 22.37 14.05 62.91
C MET A 1 22.01 14.50 61.48
N LEU A 2 22.76 14.06 60.44
CA LEU A 2 22.56 14.52 59.05
C LEU A 2 23.20 13.65 57.95
N SER A 3 23.41 12.34 58.15
CA SER A 3 24.05 11.49 57.12
C SER A 3 23.27 10.27 56.61
N THR A 4 22.06 10.02 57.07
CA THR A 4 21.27 8.83 56.67
C THR A 4 20.21 9.08 55.60
N LEU A 5 19.85 10.34 55.30
CA LEU A 5 18.76 10.65 54.36
C LEU A 5 19.16 10.72 52.87
N LYS A 6 20.46 10.76 52.53
CA LYS A 6 20.93 10.86 51.13
C LYS A 6 21.11 9.52 50.42
N ARG A 7 20.97 8.39 51.12
CA ARG A 7 21.10 7.04 50.51
C ARG A 7 19.77 6.41 50.13
N LEU A 8 18.63 7.02 50.49
CA LEU A 8 17.30 6.48 50.16
C LEU A 8 16.71 7.04 48.85
N THR A 9 17.26 8.13 48.31
CA THR A 9 16.73 8.79 47.10
C THR A 9 17.38 8.35 45.78
N LEU A 10 18.44 7.53 45.81
CA LEU A 10 19.02 6.94 44.60
C LEU A 10 18.49 5.55 44.26
N ALA A 11 17.78 4.88 45.16
CA ALA A 11 17.25 3.53 44.90
C ALA A 11 15.91 3.55 44.14
N THR A 12 15.15 4.65 44.19
CA THR A 12 13.85 4.78 43.51
C THR A 12 13.96 5.26 42.06
N ALA A 13 15.08 5.88 41.66
CA ALA A 13 15.28 6.33 40.28
C ALA A 13 15.73 5.20 39.33
N ALA A 14 16.26 4.08 39.85
CA ALA A 14 16.73 2.96 39.05
C ALA A 14 15.62 1.98 38.64
N LEU A 15 14.47 1.99 39.33
CA LEU A 15 13.35 1.08 39.04
C LEU A 15 12.35 1.63 38.00
N ALA A 16 12.41 2.93 37.68
CA ALA A 16 11.52 3.53 36.68
C ALA A 16 11.92 3.25 35.22
N PHE A 17 13.13 2.71 34.98
CA PHE A 17 13.64 2.40 33.64
C PHE A 17 13.55 0.91 33.27
N ALA A 18 13.06 0.04 34.15
CA ALA A 18 13.12 -1.41 33.97
C ALA A 18 11.78 -2.06 33.52
N ALA A 19 10.79 -1.26 33.11
CA ALA A 19 9.50 -1.78 32.64
C ALA A 19 9.13 -1.22 31.26
N GLN A 20 10.09 -1.13 30.33
CA GLN A 20 9.72 -1.32 28.93
C GLN A 20 9.60 -2.83 28.73
N ALA A 21 8.39 -3.35 28.97
CA ALA A 21 8.04 -4.65 28.44
C ALA A 21 8.40 -4.63 26.95
N SER A 22 9.32 -5.50 26.54
CA SER A 22 9.70 -5.64 25.13
C SER A 22 8.44 -6.03 24.37
N ALA A 23 7.77 -5.08 23.73
CA ALA A 23 6.64 -5.36 22.88
C ALA A 23 7.04 -6.43 21.86
N ALA A 24 6.18 -7.43 21.66
CA ALA A 24 6.44 -8.50 20.71
C ALA A 24 6.78 -7.91 19.33
N ALA A 25 7.74 -8.51 18.63
CA ALA A 25 8.07 -8.08 17.28
C ALA A 25 6.83 -8.22 16.39
N LEU A 26 6.47 -7.14 15.68
CA LEU A 26 5.37 -7.16 14.73
C LEU A 26 5.64 -8.19 13.62
N LYS A 27 4.59 -8.88 13.19
CA LYS A 27 4.66 -9.87 12.12
C LYS A 27 3.88 -9.40 10.91
N LEU A 28 4.41 -9.68 9.72
CA LEU A 28 3.75 -9.43 8.46
C LEU A 28 3.23 -10.75 7.90
N ASP A 29 1.93 -10.83 7.66
CA ASP A 29 1.33 -11.90 6.88
C ASP A 29 0.72 -11.32 5.61
N VAL A 30 1.34 -11.64 4.47
CA VAL A 30 1.03 -11.04 3.17
C VAL A 30 0.03 -11.93 2.43
N TYR A 31 -0.98 -11.29 1.85
CA TYR A 31 -1.86 -11.88 0.87
C TYR A 31 -1.69 -11.15 -0.46
N ASN A 32 -1.37 -11.89 -1.50
CA ASN A 32 -1.37 -11.40 -2.87
C ASN A 32 -1.95 -12.54 -3.74
N PRO A 33 -3.01 -12.29 -4.53
CA PRO A 33 -3.65 -13.34 -5.31
C PRO A 33 -2.83 -13.76 -6.53
N GLY A 34 -1.76 -13.04 -6.87
CA GLY A 34 -0.98 -13.26 -8.09
C GLY A 34 -1.88 -13.21 -9.32
N GLU A 35 -1.73 -14.21 -10.20
CA GLU A 35 -2.54 -14.35 -11.41
C GLU A 35 -3.98 -14.85 -11.15
N ALA A 36 -4.34 -15.17 -9.90
CA ALA A 36 -5.66 -15.69 -9.56
C ALA A 36 -6.73 -14.60 -9.37
N ALA A 37 -6.41 -13.33 -9.62
CA ALA A 37 -7.34 -12.21 -9.58
C ALA A 37 -7.07 -11.22 -10.71
N ILE A 38 -8.01 -10.28 -10.92
CA ILE A 38 -7.89 -9.22 -11.94
C ILE A 38 -6.66 -8.34 -11.68
N PHE A 39 -6.37 -8.05 -10.41
CA PHE A 39 -5.21 -7.28 -10.00
C PHE A 39 -4.36 -8.09 -9.02
N PRO A 40 -3.03 -8.14 -9.20
CA PRO A 40 -2.12 -8.78 -8.26
C PRO A 40 -1.81 -7.82 -7.10
N VAL A 41 -2.85 -7.28 -6.46
CA VAL A 41 -2.75 -6.29 -5.38
C VAL A 41 -2.45 -6.98 -4.05
N SER A 42 -1.61 -6.37 -3.23
CA SER A 42 -1.22 -6.89 -1.93
C SER A 42 -2.09 -6.36 -0.82
N SER A 43 -2.45 -7.24 0.11
CA SER A 43 -2.93 -6.90 1.43
C SER A 43 -1.98 -7.45 2.47
N VAL A 44 -1.73 -6.70 3.55
CA VAL A 44 -0.78 -7.10 4.59
C VAL A 44 -1.44 -7.04 5.95
N LEU A 45 -1.54 -8.19 6.62
CA LEU A 45 -1.96 -8.27 8.00
C LEU A 45 -0.74 -8.06 8.91
N VAL A 46 -0.65 -6.89 9.54
CA VAL A 46 0.37 -6.56 10.53
C VAL A 46 -0.15 -6.99 11.91
N SER A 47 0.51 -7.95 12.54
CA SER A 47 0.06 -8.53 13.81
C SER A 47 1.03 -8.26 14.96
N GLY A 48 0.47 -7.87 16.11
CA GLY A 48 1.15 -7.85 17.40
C GLY A 48 0.91 -9.14 18.20
N GLU A 49 0.95 -9.04 19.52
CA GLU A 49 0.65 -10.13 20.45
C GLU A 49 -0.83 -10.51 20.46
N LYS A 50 -1.73 -9.53 20.44
CA LYS A 50 -3.18 -9.66 20.59
C LYS A 50 -3.94 -9.04 19.41
N ASP A 51 -3.51 -7.86 18.98
CA ASP A 51 -4.21 -7.08 17.96
C ASP A 51 -3.54 -7.19 16.58
N ALA A 52 -4.27 -6.79 15.55
CA ALA A 52 -3.77 -6.66 14.19
C ALA A 52 -4.37 -5.47 13.43
N ILE A 53 -3.61 -4.99 12.45
CA ILE A 53 -4.02 -4.00 11.45
C ILE A 53 -3.93 -4.65 10.07
N LEU A 54 -5.00 -4.57 9.29
CA LEU A 54 -4.98 -4.94 7.87
C LEU A 54 -4.65 -3.71 7.03
N VAL A 55 -3.66 -3.80 6.15
CA VAL A 55 -3.38 -2.81 5.11
C VAL A 55 -3.95 -3.33 3.79
N ASP A 56 -4.86 -2.55 3.20
CA ASP A 56 -5.56 -2.75 1.94
C ASP A 56 -6.52 -3.96 1.92
N ALA A 57 -7.65 -3.82 1.21
CA ALA A 57 -8.82 -4.67 1.35
C ALA A 57 -9.14 -5.58 0.16
N GLN A 58 -8.26 -5.62 -0.86
CA GLN A 58 -8.47 -6.33 -2.13
C GLN A 58 -9.64 -5.78 -2.98
N PHE A 59 -9.67 -6.25 -4.22
CA PHE A 59 -10.65 -5.84 -5.22
C PHE A 59 -11.96 -6.63 -5.14
N GLY A 60 -11.87 -7.95 -5.28
CA GLY A 60 -13.03 -8.83 -5.40
C GLY A 60 -13.48 -9.41 -4.07
N LYS A 61 -14.78 -9.71 -3.98
CA LYS A 61 -15.36 -10.43 -2.84
C LYS A 61 -14.61 -11.73 -2.51
N GLY A 62 -14.30 -12.57 -3.50
CA GLY A 62 -13.59 -13.83 -3.28
C GLY A 62 -12.21 -13.67 -2.61
N GLN A 63 -11.43 -12.65 -2.99
CA GLN A 63 -10.15 -12.34 -2.34
C GLN A 63 -10.37 -11.76 -0.93
N ALA A 64 -11.38 -10.91 -0.74
CA ALA A 64 -11.73 -10.40 0.57
C ALA A 64 -12.19 -11.50 1.54
N GLU A 65 -12.90 -12.53 1.07
CA GLU A 65 -13.27 -13.69 1.87
C GLU A 65 -12.04 -14.51 2.30
N GLN A 66 -11.03 -14.64 1.45
CA GLN A 66 -9.76 -15.27 1.81
C GLN A 66 -9.01 -14.46 2.88
N LEU A 67 -9.05 -13.13 2.81
CA LEU A 67 -8.54 -12.28 3.87
C LEU A 67 -9.28 -12.48 5.19
N VAL A 68 -10.61 -12.61 5.16
CA VAL A 68 -11.40 -12.92 6.36
C VAL A 68 -10.91 -14.22 7.01
N GLN A 69 -10.65 -15.27 6.22
CA GLN A 69 -10.12 -16.52 6.75
C GLN A 69 -8.70 -16.36 7.32
N LYS A 70 -7.82 -15.63 6.63
CA LYS A 70 -6.46 -15.33 7.10
C LYS A 70 -6.48 -14.60 8.45
N ILE A 71 -7.34 -13.58 8.60
CA ILE A 71 -7.49 -12.82 9.85
C ILE A 71 -8.02 -13.72 10.97
N ARG A 72 -9.05 -14.53 10.72
CA ARG A 72 -9.57 -15.49 11.72
C ARG A 72 -8.53 -16.51 12.15
N ALA A 73 -7.79 -17.07 11.19
CA ALA A 73 -6.73 -18.04 11.46
C ALA A 73 -5.57 -17.45 12.27
N SER A 74 -5.33 -16.13 12.18
CA SER A 74 -4.30 -15.46 12.99
C SER A 74 -4.60 -15.46 14.49
N GLY A 75 -5.88 -15.62 14.87
CA GLY A 75 -6.35 -15.49 16.25
C GLY A 75 -6.23 -14.07 16.83
N LYS A 76 -5.90 -13.08 16.00
CA LYS A 76 -5.75 -11.67 16.41
C LYS A 76 -7.08 -10.93 16.35
N HIS A 77 -7.22 -9.94 17.21
CA HIS A 77 -8.30 -8.97 17.14
C HIS A 77 -7.97 -7.89 16.11
N LEU A 78 -8.75 -7.81 15.04
CA LEU A 78 -8.56 -6.80 14.00
C LEU A 78 -9.08 -5.44 14.49
N THR A 79 -8.19 -4.51 14.79
CA THR A 79 -8.58 -3.19 15.32
C THR A 79 -8.81 -2.17 14.21
N THR A 80 -8.10 -2.30 13.09
CA THR A 80 -8.11 -1.31 12.01
C THR A 80 -7.87 -1.96 10.65
N ILE A 81 -8.59 -1.47 9.65
CA ILE A 81 -8.34 -1.69 8.23
C ILE A 81 -7.89 -0.33 7.66
N TYR A 82 -6.65 -0.25 7.21
CA TYR A 82 -6.05 0.94 6.60
C TYR A 82 -6.05 0.81 5.08
N ILE A 83 -6.59 1.81 4.39
CA ILE A 83 -6.59 1.88 2.93
C ILE A 83 -5.52 2.87 2.49
N SER A 84 -4.54 2.39 1.74
CA SER A 84 -3.35 3.15 1.36
C SER A 84 -3.51 3.96 0.08
N HIS A 85 -4.43 3.58 -0.81
CA HIS A 85 -4.64 4.24 -2.09
C HIS A 85 -6.11 4.25 -2.52
N GLY A 86 -6.46 5.17 -3.43
CA GLY A 86 -7.84 5.49 -3.80
C GLY A 86 -8.44 4.63 -4.92
N ASP A 87 -7.68 3.69 -5.48
CA ASP A 87 -8.17 2.78 -6.51
C ASP A 87 -8.97 1.61 -5.93
N PRO A 88 -9.95 1.08 -6.68
CA PRO A 88 -10.95 0.16 -6.16
C PRO A 88 -10.37 -1.17 -5.67
N ASP A 89 -9.25 -1.61 -6.21
CA ASP A 89 -8.55 -2.82 -5.79
C ASP A 89 -7.93 -2.73 -4.39
N TYR A 90 -7.86 -1.52 -3.83
CA TYR A 90 -7.47 -1.29 -2.45
C TYR A 90 -8.65 -1.31 -1.47
N TYR A 91 -9.90 -1.06 -1.90
CA TYR A 91 -11.01 -0.81 -0.96
C TYR A 91 -12.35 -1.49 -1.29
N PHE A 92 -12.56 -2.09 -2.46
CA PHE A 92 -13.85 -2.72 -2.79
C PHE A 92 -14.17 -3.92 -1.88
N GLY A 93 -13.17 -4.68 -1.46
CA GLY A 93 -13.35 -5.78 -0.51
C GLY A 93 -13.77 -5.35 0.91
N LEU A 94 -13.81 -4.04 1.22
CA LEU A 94 -14.28 -3.52 2.50
C LEU A 94 -15.71 -3.97 2.84
N ASP A 95 -16.57 -4.16 1.85
CA ASP A 95 -17.94 -4.66 2.09
C ASP A 95 -17.93 -6.00 2.82
N THR A 96 -17.10 -6.92 2.35
CA THR A 96 -16.93 -8.25 2.94
C THR A 96 -16.21 -8.19 4.29
N LEU A 97 -15.14 -7.40 4.38
CA LEU A 97 -14.32 -7.32 5.58
C LEU A 97 -15.06 -6.65 6.75
N THR A 98 -15.79 -5.56 6.50
CA THR A 98 -16.56 -4.86 7.55
C THR A 98 -17.79 -5.64 8.01
N ALA A 99 -18.36 -6.50 7.15
CA ALA A 99 -19.39 -7.45 7.57
C ALA A 99 -18.84 -8.53 8.52
N ALA A 100 -17.59 -8.96 8.30
CA ALA A 100 -16.93 -9.98 9.13
C ALA A 100 -16.31 -9.41 10.43
N PHE A 101 -15.87 -8.15 10.41
CA PHE A 101 -15.19 -7.46 11.51
C PHE A 101 -15.80 -6.07 11.74
N PRO A 102 -17.04 -5.98 12.24
CA PRO A 102 -17.76 -4.71 12.36
C PRO A 102 -17.12 -3.72 13.35
N ASP A 103 -16.30 -4.21 14.28
CA ASP A 103 -15.61 -3.39 15.28
C ASP A 103 -14.31 -2.75 14.76
N ALA A 104 -13.80 -3.21 13.61
CA ALA A 104 -12.57 -2.69 13.03
C ALA A 104 -12.79 -1.30 12.42
N LYS A 105 -11.94 -0.33 12.78
CA LYS A 105 -11.99 1.01 12.19
C LYS A 105 -11.49 0.95 10.74
N VAL A 106 -12.21 1.57 9.81
CA VAL A 106 -11.74 1.73 8.43
C VAL A 106 -11.18 3.13 8.24
N LEU A 107 -9.87 3.25 8.00
CA LEU A 107 -9.14 4.52 7.98
C LEU A 107 -8.35 4.70 6.68
N ALA A 108 -8.24 5.93 6.19
CA ALA A 108 -7.35 6.31 5.09
C ALA A 108 -6.91 7.78 5.22
N PRO A 109 -5.78 8.20 4.63
CA PRO A 109 -5.40 9.60 4.60
C PRO A 109 -6.45 10.47 3.88
N GLN A 110 -6.58 11.74 4.28
CA GLN A 110 -7.56 12.67 3.70
C GLN A 110 -7.54 12.70 2.15
N PRO A 111 -6.38 12.80 1.46
CA PRO A 111 -6.35 12.78 -0.01
C PRO A 111 -6.93 11.50 -0.63
N VAL A 112 -6.72 10.35 0.02
CA VAL A 112 -7.25 9.06 -0.41
C VAL A 112 -8.77 9.02 -0.22
N VAL A 113 -9.27 9.48 0.93
CA VAL A 113 -10.72 9.59 1.19
C VAL A 113 -11.40 10.48 0.15
N ASP A 114 -10.81 11.63 -0.15
CA ASP A 114 -11.36 12.57 -1.13
C ASP A 114 -11.36 11.99 -2.54
N HIS A 115 -10.28 11.31 -2.94
CA HIS A 115 -10.23 10.60 -4.20
C HIS A 115 -11.33 9.54 -4.31
N ILE A 116 -11.49 8.69 -3.30
CA ILE A 116 -12.53 7.65 -3.28
C ILE A 116 -13.92 8.29 -3.41
N LYS A 117 -14.22 9.34 -2.64
CA LYS A 117 -15.52 10.04 -2.74
C LYS A 117 -15.78 10.57 -4.15
N ALA A 118 -14.75 11.09 -4.81
CA ALA A 118 -14.87 11.65 -6.15
C ALA A 118 -15.05 10.57 -7.24
N THR A 119 -14.47 9.38 -7.08
CA THR A 119 -14.37 8.40 -8.17
C THR A 119 -15.20 7.13 -7.98
N VAL A 120 -15.62 6.79 -6.76
CA VAL A 120 -16.22 5.49 -6.42
C VAL A 120 -17.45 5.13 -7.26
N ALA A 121 -18.33 6.08 -7.55
CA ALA A 121 -19.53 5.82 -8.34
C ALA A 121 -19.17 5.40 -9.77
N GLY A 122 -18.28 6.15 -10.43
CA GLY A 122 -17.82 5.84 -11.79
C GLY A 122 -16.96 4.57 -11.84
N LYS A 123 -16.10 4.34 -10.84
CA LYS A 123 -15.31 3.11 -10.73
C LYS A 123 -16.23 1.90 -10.56
N LEU A 124 -17.29 1.99 -9.74
CA LEU A 124 -18.26 0.90 -9.56
C LEU A 124 -19.08 0.63 -10.83
N GLU A 125 -19.48 1.67 -11.55
CA GLU A 125 -20.15 1.53 -12.85
C GLU A 125 -19.26 0.82 -13.87
N PHE A 126 -17.98 1.19 -13.94
CA PHE A 126 -17.03 0.59 -14.88
C PHE A 126 -16.67 -0.86 -14.51
N TRP A 127 -16.35 -1.11 -13.24
CA TRP A 127 -15.83 -2.40 -12.78
C TRP A 127 -16.92 -3.40 -12.43
N GLY A 128 -18.05 -2.95 -11.89
CA GLY A 128 -19.13 -3.82 -11.42
C GLY A 128 -19.57 -4.88 -12.44
N PRO A 129 -19.83 -4.53 -13.71
CA PRO A 129 -20.16 -5.50 -14.76
C PRO A 129 -19.04 -6.52 -15.05
N LYS A 130 -17.77 -6.12 -14.91
CA LYS A 130 -16.60 -6.99 -15.15
C LYS A 130 -16.35 -7.96 -14.00
N MET A 131 -16.69 -7.56 -12.78
CA MET A 131 -16.52 -8.37 -11.58
C MET A 131 -17.61 -9.43 -11.41
N GLY A 132 -18.78 -9.27 -12.04
CA GLY A 132 -19.88 -10.22 -11.91
C GLY A 132 -20.27 -10.43 -10.43
N ALA A 133 -20.19 -11.69 -9.97
CA ALA A 133 -20.52 -12.05 -8.59
C ALA A 133 -19.52 -11.53 -7.54
N ASP A 134 -18.30 -11.14 -7.95
CA ASP A 134 -17.27 -10.60 -7.06
C ASP A 134 -17.43 -9.11 -6.76
N LYS A 135 -18.39 -8.44 -7.43
CA LYS A 135 -18.71 -7.04 -7.20
C LYS A 135 -19.18 -6.84 -5.74
N PRO A 136 -18.74 -5.76 -5.06
CA PRO A 136 -19.28 -5.43 -3.73
C PRO A 136 -20.77 -5.05 -3.80
N ALA A 137 -21.54 -5.43 -2.79
CA ALA A 137 -22.95 -5.06 -2.67
C ALA A 137 -23.11 -3.57 -2.30
N LYS A 138 -22.15 -3.02 -1.56
CA LYS A 138 -22.03 -1.59 -1.25
C LYS A 138 -20.56 -1.17 -1.24
N THR A 139 -20.30 0.08 -1.62
CA THR A 139 -18.97 0.68 -1.49
C THR A 139 -18.85 1.40 -0.16
N ILE A 140 -17.72 1.24 0.52
CA ILE A 140 -17.44 1.86 1.82
C ILE A 140 -16.34 2.90 1.64
N VAL A 141 -16.64 4.13 2.05
CA VAL A 141 -15.64 5.22 2.11
C VAL A 141 -14.97 5.18 3.49
N PRO A 142 -13.63 5.08 3.58
CA PRO A 142 -12.92 5.12 4.85
C PRO A 142 -13.16 6.43 5.62
N HIS A 143 -13.04 6.37 6.94
CA HIS A 143 -12.90 7.59 7.74
C HIS A 143 -11.49 8.16 7.57
N VAL A 144 -11.35 9.47 7.78
CA VAL A 144 -10.07 10.15 7.68
C VAL A 144 -9.19 9.71 8.85
N LEU A 145 -7.96 9.29 8.54
CA LEU A 145 -6.91 9.08 9.52
C LEU A 145 -6.43 10.43 10.03
N GLU A 146 -6.51 10.64 11.33
CA GLU A 146 -5.92 11.80 11.99
C GLU A 146 -4.39 11.64 12.09
N GLY A 147 -3.65 12.65 11.63
CA GLY A 147 -2.19 12.63 11.64
C GLY A 147 -1.57 11.75 10.55
N HIS A 148 -0.43 11.12 10.86
CA HIS A 148 0.40 10.39 9.89
C HIS A 148 0.89 9.04 10.43
N SER A 149 0.19 8.46 11.42
CA SER A 149 0.56 7.14 11.93
C SER A 149 -0.64 6.37 12.45
N LEU A 150 -0.55 5.04 12.37
CA LEU A 150 -1.36 4.11 13.14
C LEU A 150 -0.51 3.57 14.29
N THR A 151 -1.15 3.06 15.34
CA THR A 151 -0.46 2.41 16.46
C THR A 151 -1.00 1.01 16.65
N LEU A 152 -0.09 0.03 16.70
CA LEU A 152 -0.38 -1.36 17.03
C LEU A 152 0.41 -1.74 18.28
N GLU A 153 -0.27 -1.90 19.41
CA GLU A 153 0.33 -2.28 20.70
C GLU A 153 1.50 -1.38 21.12
N GLY A 154 1.35 -0.07 20.90
CA GLY A 154 2.36 0.92 21.21
C GLY A 154 3.47 1.06 20.15
N GLN A 155 3.44 0.26 19.08
CA GLN A 155 4.38 0.37 17.98
C GLN A 155 3.79 1.15 16.79
N PRO A 156 4.51 2.15 16.25
CA PRO A 156 4.00 2.98 15.17
C PRO A 156 4.09 2.26 13.81
N LEU A 157 3.05 2.46 13.01
CA LEU A 157 3.06 2.28 11.56
C LEU A 157 2.93 3.68 10.96
N GLU A 158 4.02 4.23 10.44
CA GLU A 158 4.10 5.60 9.94
C GLU A 158 3.64 5.68 8.48
N ILE A 159 2.76 6.62 8.15
CA ILE A 159 2.33 6.89 6.78
C ILE A 159 3.23 7.99 6.23
N ILE A 160 4.11 7.62 5.31
CA ILE A 160 5.12 8.50 4.74
C ILE A 160 4.68 8.99 3.35
N GLY A 161 4.85 10.30 3.10
CA GLY A 161 4.57 10.94 1.81
C GLY A 161 3.39 11.92 1.82
N LEU A 162 2.63 12.00 2.92
CA LEU A 162 1.47 12.90 3.05
C LEU A 162 1.85 14.39 2.98
N ASP A 163 3.11 14.71 3.24
CA ASP A 163 3.70 16.05 3.18
C ASP A 163 4.30 16.39 1.80
N GLY A 164 4.24 15.45 0.86
CA GLY A 164 4.84 15.56 -0.47
C GLY A 164 3.92 16.13 -1.54
N PRO A 165 4.42 16.27 -2.78
CA PRO A 165 3.67 16.79 -3.92
C PRO A 165 2.57 15.84 -4.43
N GLN A 166 2.61 14.56 -4.03
CA GLN A 166 1.64 13.53 -4.38
C GLN A 166 1.15 12.81 -3.10
N PRO A 167 0.39 13.50 -2.22
CA PRO A 167 0.06 13.01 -0.90
C PRO A 167 -0.95 11.84 -0.90
N ASP A 168 -1.56 11.55 -2.05
CA ASP A 168 -2.38 10.37 -2.34
C ASP A 168 -1.54 9.12 -2.69
N ARG A 169 -0.22 9.28 -2.86
CA ARG A 169 0.76 8.22 -3.17
C ARG A 169 1.73 8.02 -2.00
N SER A 170 1.16 7.70 -0.85
CA SER A 170 1.90 7.39 0.39
C SER A 170 2.28 5.90 0.50
N PHE A 171 3.10 5.56 1.49
CA PHE A 171 3.39 4.18 1.88
C PHE A 171 3.48 4.05 3.41
N VAL A 172 3.34 2.82 3.92
CA VAL A 172 3.48 2.54 5.36
C VAL A 172 4.91 2.10 5.66
N TRP A 173 5.55 2.77 6.61
CA TRP A 173 6.83 2.40 7.20
C TRP A 173 6.64 1.87 8.62
N ILE A 174 7.26 0.74 8.92
CA ILE A 174 7.19 0.10 10.24
C ILE A 174 8.62 0.07 10.81
N PRO A 175 9.03 1.07 11.61
CA PRO A 175 10.42 1.22 12.04
C PRO A 175 10.97 0.01 12.80
N SER A 176 10.14 -0.59 13.66
CA SER A 176 10.55 -1.68 14.55
C SER A 176 11.00 -2.95 13.83
N ILE A 177 10.46 -3.20 12.64
CA ILE A 177 10.80 -4.35 11.78
C ILE A 177 11.41 -3.92 10.44
N LYS A 178 11.66 -2.62 10.27
CA LYS A 178 12.18 -2.00 9.04
C LYS A 178 11.44 -2.45 7.78
N ALA A 179 10.11 -2.42 7.81
CA ALA A 179 9.29 -2.85 6.70
C ALA A 179 8.61 -1.68 5.99
N VAL A 180 8.63 -1.70 4.66
CA VAL A 180 7.80 -0.85 3.80
C VAL A 180 6.70 -1.70 3.18
N ILE A 181 5.44 -1.30 3.39
CA ILE A 181 4.27 -2.01 2.89
C ILE A 181 3.21 -1.02 2.40
N GLY A 182 2.24 -1.53 1.62
CA GLY A 182 1.11 -0.75 1.14
C GLY A 182 1.49 0.35 0.14
N GLY A 183 0.47 1.02 -0.37
CA GLY A 183 0.61 2.09 -1.35
C GLY A 183 0.87 1.58 -2.77
N VAL A 184 0.53 2.40 -3.75
CA VAL A 184 0.71 2.10 -5.20
C VAL A 184 2.15 2.33 -5.69
N VAL A 185 3.04 2.76 -4.78
CA VAL A 185 4.33 3.34 -5.18
C VAL A 185 5.40 2.34 -5.54
N VAL A 186 5.28 1.07 -5.15
CA VAL A 186 6.23 0.01 -5.52
C VAL A 186 5.48 -1.11 -6.23
N ALA A 187 6.03 -1.54 -7.36
CA ALA A 187 5.57 -2.70 -8.13
C ALA A 187 6.74 -3.66 -8.43
N GLU A 188 6.43 -4.89 -8.88
CA GLU A 188 7.44 -5.88 -9.30
C GLU A 188 6.89 -6.84 -10.35
N ASN A 189 7.69 -7.20 -11.36
CA ASN A 189 7.37 -8.19 -12.41
C ASN A 189 6.09 -7.93 -13.22
N ILE A 190 5.59 -6.70 -13.23
CA ILE A 190 4.46 -6.26 -14.04
C ILE A 190 4.78 -4.94 -14.75
N HIS A 191 4.09 -4.66 -15.86
CA HIS A 191 4.10 -3.32 -16.43
C HIS A 191 3.47 -2.33 -15.45
N VAL A 192 4.26 -1.36 -15.00
CA VAL A 192 3.84 -0.38 -13.99
C VAL A 192 2.75 0.53 -14.56
N TRP A 193 1.71 0.77 -13.77
CA TRP A 193 0.60 1.66 -14.12
C TRP A 193 1.03 3.13 -14.08
N MET A 194 1.32 3.68 -15.26
CA MET A 194 1.80 5.06 -15.42
C MET A 194 0.66 6.04 -15.76
N ALA A 195 -0.55 5.54 -16.03
CA ALA A 195 -1.67 6.34 -16.52
C ALA A 195 -2.11 7.46 -15.56
N ASP A 196 -1.96 7.26 -14.24
CA ASP A 196 -2.29 8.28 -13.23
C ASP A 196 -1.19 9.33 -13.03
N THR A 197 0.00 9.13 -13.59
CA THR A 197 1.15 10.03 -13.42
C THR A 197 1.53 10.70 -14.74
N GLN A 198 0.60 11.40 -15.40
CA GLN A 198 0.73 11.80 -16.81
C GLN A 198 1.84 12.83 -17.12
N SER A 199 2.39 13.50 -16.11
CA SER A 199 3.38 14.57 -16.30
C SER A 199 4.81 14.11 -15.96
N ALA A 200 5.79 14.74 -16.60
CA ALA A 200 7.20 14.56 -16.24
C ALA A 200 7.49 14.96 -14.77
N GLN A 201 6.72 15.90 -14.22
CA GLN A 201 6.86 16.27 -12.81
C GLN A 201 6.35 15.16 -11.89
N SER A 202 5.18 14.57 -12.19
CA SER A 202 4.64 13.44 -11.41
C SER A 202 5.56 12.21 -11.44
N HIS A 203 6.30 11.97 -12.52
CA HIS A 203 7.32 10.91 -12.55
C HIS A 203 8.53 11.24 -11.67
N LYS A 204 9.01 12.49 -11.69
CA LYS A 204 10.09 12.94 -10.79
C LYS A 204 9.68 12.84 -9.33
N ASP A 205 8.46 13.22 -9.00
CA ASP A 205 7.91 13.15 -7.66
C ASP A 205 7.82 11.69 -7.18
N TRP A 206 7.34 10.78 -8.03
CA TRP A 206 7.32 9.35 -7.71
C TRP A 206 8.73 8.78 -7.52
N LEU A 207 9.69 9.13 -8.39
CA LEU A 207 11.09 8.74 -8.23
C LEU A 207 11.68 9.25 -6.90
N ALA A 208 11.32 10.45 -6.45
CA ALA A 208 11.74 10.98 -5.15
C ALA A 208 11.13 10.17 -3.97
N THR A 209 9.87 9.75 -4.08
CA THR A 209 9.24 8.84 -3.11
C THR A 209 9.97 7.50 -3.03
N LEU A 210 10.33 6.90 -4.17
CA LEU A 210 11.12 5.66 -4.21
C LEU A 210 12.52 5.85 -3.59
N GLN A 211 13.14 7.01 -3.80
CA GLN A 211 14.41 7.34 -3.15
C GLN A 211 14.25 7.47 -1.62
N ARG A 212 13.15 8.05 -1.13
CA ARG A 212 12.84 8.13 0.31
C ARG A 212 12.74 6.72 0.92
N ILE A 213 12.09 5.78 0.22
CA ILE A 213 12.05 4.36 0.62
C ILE A 213 13.47 3.78 0.75
N GLN A 214 14.36 4.02 -0.23
CA GLN A 214 15.74 3.53 -0.16
C GLN A 214 16.53 4.12 1.01
N GLN A 215 16.31 5.40 1.35
CA GLN A 215 16.99 6.07 2.47
C GLN A 215 16.60 5.50 3.84
N LEU A 216 15.39 4.93 3.98
CA LEU A 216 14.95 4.23 5.20
C LEU A 216 15.72 2.93 5.45
N LYS A 217 16.44 2.41 4.44
CA LYS A 217 17.18 1.13 4.49
C LYS A 217 16.29 -0.02 5.00
N PRO A 218 15.17 -0.31 4.31
CA PRO A 218 14.25 -1.37 4.72
C PRO A 218 14.95 -2.73 4.73
N ALA A 219 14.53 -3.59 5.67
CA ALA A 219 14.83 -5.01 5.65
C ALA A 219 13.80 -5.80 4.83
N THR A 220 12.57 -5.26 4.71
CA THR A 220 11.47 -5.87 3.95
C THR A 220 10.74 -4.81 3.14
N VAL A 221 10.40 -5.14 1.89
CA VAL A 221 9.54 -4.33 1.02
C VAL A 221 8.45 -5.24 0.45
N ILE A 222 7.19 -4.88 0.67
CA ILE A 222 6.03 -5.54 0.05
C ILE A 222 5.39 -4.56 -0.94
N PRO A 223 5.55 -4.78 -2.25
CA PRO A 223 4.95 -3.94 -3.28
C PRO A 223 3.42 -3.93 -3.22
N GLY A 224 2.81 -2.82 -3.64
CA GLY A 224 1.35 -2.71 -3.79
C GLY A 224 0.82 -3.69 -4.83
N HIS A 225 1.57 -3.88 -5.92
CA HIS A 225 1.26 -4.87 -6.95
C HIS A 225 2.49 -5.66 -7.34
N TYR A 226 2.41 -6.99 -7.41
CA TYR A 226 3.52 -7.79 -7.90
C TYR A 226 3.13 -9.18 -8.38
N LEU A 227 3.94 -9.73 -9.29
CA LEU A 227 3.96 -11.16 -9.56
C LEU A 227 5.29 -11.79 -9.11
N GLY A 228 5.27 -13.09 -8.84
CA GLY A 228 6.44 -13.82 -8.34
C GLY A 228 6.80 -13.41 -6.91
N SER A 229 8.11 -13.33 -6.61
CA SER A 229 8.60 -13.03 -5.26
C SER A 229 9.20 -11.62 -5.21
N PRO A 230 8.63 -10.71 -4.41
CA PRO A 230 9.17 -9.37 -4.25
C PRO A 230 10.46 -9.39 -3.43
N SER A 231 11.25 -8.32 -3.53
CA SER A 231 12.47 -8.15 -2.73
C SER A 231 12.79 -6.68 -2.52
N LEU A 232 13.88 -6.37 -1.83
CA LEU A 232 14.39 -5.00 -1.74
C LEU A 232 14.66 -4.37 -3.12
N LYS A 233 14.87 -5.20 -4.16
CA LYS A 233 15.08 -4.73 -5.53
C LYS A 233 13.81 -4.18 -6.19
N SER A 234 12.62 -4.44 -5.66
CA SER A 234 11.35 -3.96 -6.25
C SER A 234 11.26 -2.43 -6.31
N VAL A 235 11.90 -1.75 -5.35
CA VAL A 235 12.04 -0.30 -5.35
C VAL A 235 12.87 0.18 -6.55
N ALA A 236 13.99 -0.50 -6.83
CA ALA A 236 14.84 -0.18 -7.96
C ALA A 236 14.17 -0.56 -9.29
N PHE A 237 13.49 -1.71 -9.36
CA PHE A 237 12.70 -2.13 -10.51
C PHE A 237 11.70 -1.05 -10.92
N THR A 238 10.89 -0.57 -9.97
CA THR A 238 9.88 0.46 -10.24
C THR A 238 10.55 1.75 -10.73
N ALA A 239 11.62 2.19 -10.07
CA ALA A 239 12.34 3.40 -10.47
C ALA A 239 12.95 3.29 -11.87
N ASP A 240 13.51 2.13 -12.23
CA ASP A 240 14.11 1.92 -13.53
C ASP A 240 13.04 1.79 -14.63
N TYR A 241 11.88 1.21 -14.32
CA TYR A 241 10.73 1.20 -15.23
C TYR A 241 10.24 2.62 -15.55
N ILE A 242 10.07 3.48 -14.54
CA ILE A 242 9.63 4.88 -14.74
C ILE A 242 10.62 5.62 -15.66
N LYS A 243 11.93 5.53 -15.37
CA LYS A 243 12.97 6.15 -16.21
C LYS A 243 12.94 5.59 -17.64
N ALA A 244 12.72 4.29 -17.79
CA ALA A 244 12.65 3.66 -19.08
C ALA A 244 11.43 4.13 -19.87
N PHE A 245 10.28 4.22 -19.21
CA PHE A 245 9.04 4.74 -19.77
C PHE A 245 9.19 6.18 -20.24
N ASP A 246 9.81 7.06 -19.44
CA ASP A 246 10.12 8.45 -19.84
C ASP A 246 10.97 8.52 -21.11
N VAL A 247 12.05 7.74 -21.15
CA VAL A 247 12.97 7.71 -22.28
C VAL A 247 12.27 7.23 -23.55
N GLU A 248 11.44 6.20 -23.47
CA GLU A 248 10.74 5.69 -24.66
C GLU A 248 9.54 6.55 -25.05
N THR A 249 8.84 7.17 -24.11
CA THR A 249 7.71 8.08 -24.38
C THR A 249 8.17 9.28 -25.22
N ALA A 250 9.35 9.82 -24.93
CA ALA A 250 9.94 10.93 -25.67
C ALA A 250 10.33 10.55 -27.12
N LYS A 251 10.65 9.28 -27.38
CA LYS A 251 11.04 8.78 -28.71
C LYS A 251 9.85 8.30 -29.54
N ALA A 252 8.87 7.70 -28.88
CA ALA A 252 7.73 7.07 -29.52
C ALA A 252 6.80 8.11 -30.15
N LYS A 253 6.35 7.83 -31.38
CA LYS A 253 5.40 8.68 -32.10
C LYS A 253 3.99 8.57 -31.50
N ASP A 254 3.56 7.36 -31.20
CA ASP A 254 2.21 6.96 -30.79
C ASP A 254 2.27 5.85 -29.72
N SER A 255 1.11 5.46 -29.19
CA SER A 255 1.03 4.44 -28.13
C SER A 255 1.55 3.09 -28.61
N ALA A 256 1.27 2.70 -29.86
CA ALA A 256 1.75 1.45 -30.44
C ALA A 256 3.28 1.37 -30.46
N ALA A 257 3.96 2.45 -30.88
CA ALA A 257 5.42 2.53 -30.84
C ALA A 257 5.97 2.48 -29.41
N LEU A 258 5.31 3.15 -28.46
CA LEU A 258 5.70 3.13 -27.05
C LEU A 258 5.55 1.73 -26.43
N ILE A 259 4.41 1.07 -26.69
CA ILE A 259 4.14 -0.30 -26.24
C ILE A 259 5.23 -1.25 -26.78
N ALA A 260 5.52 -1.18 -28.08
CA ALA A 260 6.56 -2.02 -28.68
C ALA A 260 7.95 -1.77 -28.07
N ALA A 261 8.32 -0.51 -27.81
CA ALA A 261 9.59 -0.16 -27.18
C ALA A 261 9.69 -0.67 -25.73
N MET A 262 8.63 -0.53 -24.95
CA MET A 262 8.58 -1.01 -23.56
C MET A 262 8.60 -2.55 -23.49
N LYS A 263 7.84 -3.24 -24.35
CA LYS A 263 7.91 -4.71 -24.45
C LYS A 263 9.29 -5.20 -24.88
N LYS A 264 10.02 -4.46 -25.72
CA LYS A 264 11.41 -4.81 -26.06
C LYS A 264 12.35 -4.69 -24.85
N ARG A 265 12.18 -3.68 -24.01
CA ARG A 265 12.98 -3.48 -22.79
C ARG A 265 12.61 -4.49 -21.69
N TYR A 266 11.34 -4.84 -21.63
CA TYR A 266 10.75 -5.66 -20.57
C TYR A 266 9.92 -6.80 -21.17
N PRO A 267 10.54 -7.78 -21.87
CA PRO A 267 9.81 -8.77 -22.67
C PRO A 267 9.02 -9.80 -21.85
N ASN A 268 9.26 -9.87 -20.53
CA ASN A 268 8.72 -10.91 -19.66
C ASN A 268 7.80 -10.34 -18.56
N LEU A 269 7.44 -9.05 -18.61
CA LEU A 269 6.50 -8.49 -17.64
C LEU A 269 5.07 -8.86 -18.01
N ALA A 270 4.27 -9.16 -17.00
CA ALA A 270 2.84 -9.36 -17.15
C ALA A 270 2.09 -8.01 -17.14
N ASP A 271 0.76 -8.10 -17.06
CA ASP A 271 -0.16 -6.95 -17.05
C ASP A 271 0.04 -6.01 -18.25
N GLU A 272 0.03 -6.57 -19.46
CA GLU A 272 0.14 -5.76 -20.68
C GLU A 272 -0.98 -4.73 -20.83
N SER A 273 -2.14 -4.95 -20.19
CA SER A 273 -3.24 -3.98 -20.12
C SER A 273 -2.83 -2.67 -19.46
N SER A 274 -2.03 -2.73 -18.39
CA SER A 274 -1.47 -1.55 -17.74
C SER A 274 -0.59 -0.75 -18.72
N LEU A 275 0.27 -1.43 -19.49
CA LEU A 275 1.10 -0.77 -20.50
C LEU A 275 0.26 -0.15 -21.63
N ASP A 276 -0.73 -0.86 -22.15
CA ASP A 276 -1.59 -0.40 -23.24
C ASP A 276 -2.30 0.91 -22.87
N LEU A 277 -2.94 0.95 -21.70
CA LEU A 277 -3.65 2.13 -21.22
C LEU A 277 -2.67 3.26 -20.91
N SER A 278 -1.60 2.97 -20.18
CA SER A 278 -0.55 3.95 -19.85
C SER A 278 0.04 4.61 -21.09
N ALA A 279 0.28 3.84 -22.15
CA ALA A 279 0.83 4.37 -23.40
C ALA A 279 -0.18 5.26 -24.14
N LYS A 280 -1.46 4.86 -24.21
CA LYS A 280 -2.51 5.69 -24.83
C LYS A 280 -2.68 7.03 -24.12
N VAL A 281 -2.65 7.02 -22.79
CA VAL A 281 -2.73 8.23 -21.97
C VAL A 281 -1.49 9.11 -22.18
N ALA A 282 -0.29 8.53 -22.08
CA ALA A 282 0.97 9.28 -22.25
C ALA A 282 1.12 9.90 -23.65
N LYS A 283 0.48 9.33 -24.66
CA LYS A 283 0.48 9.84 -26.04
C LYS A 283 -0.73 10.70 -26.39
N GLY A 284 -1.63 10.96 -25.43
CA GLY A 284 -2.81 11.80 -25.61
C GLY A 284 -3.91 11.17 -26.47
N GLU A 285 -3.84 9.86 -26.71
CA GLU A 285 -4.82 9.10 -27.49
C GLU A 285 -6.03 8.69 -26.65
N MET A 286 -5.89 8.75 -25.31
CA MET A 286 -6.96 8.49 -24.35
C MET A 286 -6.91 9.54 -23.23
N LYS A 287 -8.08 10.00 -22.80
CA LYS A 287 -8.21 10.77 -21.57
C LYS A 287 -8.40 9.81 -20.41
N TRP A 288 -7.67 10.07 -19.34
CA TRP A 288 -7.71 9.31 -18.09
C TRP A 288 -7.73 10.31 -16.94
#